data_AF-A0A954ZCQ6-F1
#
_entry.id   AF-A0A954ZCQ6-F1
#
_cell.length_a   1.000
_cell.length_b   1.000
_cell.length_c   1.000
_cell.angle_alpha   90.00
_cell.angle_beta   90.00
_cell.angle_gamma   90.00
#
_symmetry.space_group_name_H-M   'P 1'
#
loop_
_entity.id
_entity.type
_entity.pdbx_description
1 polymer ?
#
loop_
_entity_poly.entity_id
_entity_poly.type
_entity_poly.pdbx_seq_one_letter_code
_entity_poly.pdbx_strand_id
1 'polypeptide(L)'
;MNISGIRVDHFGVWDDLKIDDLSRDINVFYGPNEAGKSTLMQFVRAVLFGFSADRVDRFITGPLRRSRGRVGGSLRLSTHEGEFHIARFGNELLNSESPDELRVTTLDGARAGTYRLEGLLSGVDEAVFQNVFAIGLDEIQQLSTLSDTQAAQFLYSLSTGADRVSLVDVMRQLRAGRERLVGNEQQAGVLCQMFDRRNKYARKIESLADQTQQWAELKSASRKLGEEAERLEQRRHQLESKVRSAEIAVRMRPKWEKRQQAIAAIAALGTVRDLPEGLLGRLEAIAPRIEQREKELEDLRRRRDELTRQADQIPVRESLTRHAARIGALNDQRKWIGSLDDSFLKLTSQIEETEFEMQAEQERLGIVTRNDESGASLGREIITALRDPARQLRRSKQQLEEAKRQASKYTSEAERLKSEIAQKLGKEVEWLDFKEGNAVADAVEKVGSVASDVRRQVELGRVVTELKGQLEELTKHRSQLLESQFLPRPVVIAL
;
A
#
# COMPACT_ATOMS: atom_id res chain seq x y z
N MET A 1 -24.00 136.29 -9.39
CA MET A 1 -23.23 137.39 -8.75
C MET A 1 -22.55 138.19 -9.85
N ASN A 2 -22.53 139.53 -9.77
CA ASN A 2 -21.78 140.38 -10.71
C ASN A 2 -21.00 141.46 -9.94
N ILE A 3 -19.81 141.85 -10.40
CA ILE A 3 -18.94 142.85 -9.76
C ILE A 3 -19.16 144.20 -10.45
N SER A 4 -19.81 145.15 -9.77
CA SER A 4 -20.13 146.48 -10.30
C SER A 4 -19.06 147.54 -10.02
N GLY A 5 -18.11 147.28 -9.12
CA GLY A 5 -16.99 148.19 -8.85
C GLY A 5 -15.89 147.54 -8.00
N ILE A 6 -14.67 148.07 -8.14
CA ILE A 6 -13.45 147.57 -7.49
C ILE A 6 -12.70 148.77 -6.91
N ARG A 7 -12.40 148.74 -5.62
CA ARG A 7 -11.54 149.70 -4.93
C ARG A 7 -10.35 148.97 -4.33
N VAL A 8 -9.14 149.33 -4.72
CA VAL A 8 -7.89 148.82 -4.14
C VAL A 8 -7.27 149.94 -3.33
N ASP A 9 -7.26 149.82 -2.01
CA ASP A 9 -6.58 150.79 -1.15
C ASP A 9 -5.06 150.58 -1.24
N HIS A 10 -4.60 149.33 -1.11
CA HIS A 10 -3.20 148.95 -1.40
C HIS A 10 -3.06 147.44 -1.73
N PHE A 11 -2.58 147.10 -2.93
CA PHE A 11 -2.27 145.70 -3.32
C PHE A 11 -1.31 145.62 -4.52
N GLY A 12 -0.13 145.03 -4.33
CA GLY A 12 0.88 144.84 -5.37
C GLY A 12 1.37 146.16 -5.97
N VAL A 13 1.08 146.38 -7.25
CA VAL A 13 1.45 147.62 -7.97
C VAL A 13 0.41 148.74 -7.83
N TRP A 14 -0.74 148.47 -7.21
CA TRP A 14 -1.86 149.40 -7.08
C TRP A 14 -1.90 150.04 -5.68
N ASP A 15 -2.09 151.36 -5.66
CA ASP A 15 -2.16 152.23 -4.48
C ASP A 15 -3.30 153.24 -4.75
N ASP A 16 -4.36 153.24 -3.93
CA ASP A 16 -5.63 154.00 -4.11
C ASP A 16 -6.25 153.94 -5.53
N LEU A 17 -6.38 152.74 -6.10
CA LEU A 17 -7.09 152.53 -7.37
C LEU A 17 -8.60 152.45 -7.14
N LYS A 18 -9.38 153.26 -7.86
CA LYS A 18 -10.84 153.20 -7.88
C LYS A 18 -11.38 152.94 -9.28
N ILE A 19 -12.14 151.85 -9.42
CA ILE A 19 -12.88 151.48 -10.64
C ILE A 19 -14.36 151.42 -10.25
N ASP A 20 -15.12 152.38 -10.75
CA ASP A 20 -16.58 152.44 -10.58
C ASP A 20 -17.28 152.00 -11.89
N ASP A 21 -18.55 151.64 -11.77
CA ASP A 21 -19.51 151.46 -12.86
C ASP A 21 -19.09 150.46 -13.95
N LEU A 22 -18.64 149.27 -13.52
CA LEU A 22 -18.39 148.14 -14.41
C LEU A 22 -19.70 147.68 -15.10
N SER A 23 -19.61 147.38 -16.39
CA SER A 23 -20.73 146.87 -17.18
C SER A 23 -21.17 145.50 -16.67
N ARG A 24 -22.46 145.19 -16.82
CA ARG A 24 -22.99 143.86 -16.50
C ARG A 24 -22.58 142.79 -17.52
N ASP A 25 -22.18 143.21 -18.72
CA ASP A 25 -21.80 142.35 -19.83
C ASP A 25 -20.27 142.15 -19.86
N ILE A 26 -19.60 142.53 -20.95
CA ILE A 26 -18.15 142.34 -21.14
C ILE A 26 -17.39 143.60 -20.72
N ASN A 27 -16.40 143.44 -19.83
CA ASN A 27 -15.45 144.47 -19.43
C ASN A 27 -14.05 144.10 -19.92
N VAL A 28 -13.31 145.04 -20.51
CA VAL A 28 -11.97 144.78 -21.09
C VAL A 28 -10.94 145.70 -20.43
N PHE A 29 -10.05 145.11 -19.63
CA PHE A 29 -8.91 145.80 -19.02
C PHE A 29 -7.67 145.68 -19.93
N TYR A 30 -7.23 146.78 -20.51
CA TYR A 30 -6.06 146.82 -21.41
C TYR A 30 -4.97 147.77 -20.88
N GLY A 31 -3.75 147.60 -21.38
CA GLY A 31 -2.56 148.35 -20.96
C GLY A 31 -1.27 147.57 -21.26
N PRO A 32 -0.08 148.16 -21.07
CA PRO A 32 1.19 147.48 -21.33
C PRO A 32 1.39 146.25 -20.44
N ASN A 33 2.42 145.44 -20.75
CA ASN A 33 2.85 144.37 -19.86
C ASN A 33 3.28 144.95 -18.50
N GLU A 34 3.19 144.16 -17.45
CA GLU A 34 3.50 144.55 -16.06
C GLU A 34 2.63 145.68 -15.45
N ALA A 35 1.69 146.27 -16.22
CA ALA A 35 0.73 147.29 -15.76
C ALA A 35 -0.35 146.78 -14.78
N GLY A 36 -0.08 145.76 -13.96
CA GLY A 36 -0.96 145.33 -12.87
C GLY A 36 -2.25 144.59 -13.25
N LYS A 37 -2.45 144.21 -14.52
CA LYS A 37 -3.67 143.50 -14.98
C LYS A 37 -3.91 142.17 -14.23
N SER A 38 -2.91 141.29 -14.19
CA SER A 38 -2.98 140.03 -13.43
C SER A 38 -3.05 140.28 -11.91
N THR A 39 -2.42 141.35 -11.43
CA THR A 39 -2.49 141.79 -10.03
C THR A 39 -3.91 142.18 -9.61
N LEU A 40 -4.68 142.82 -10.51
CA LEU A 40 -6.09 143.15 -10.28
C LEU A 40 -6.97 141.89 -10.19
N MET A 41 -6.70 140.87 -11.01
CA MET A 41 -7.37 139.56 -10.89
C MET A 41 -7.07 138.89 -9.54
N GLN A 42 -5.80 138.91 -9.10
CA GLN A 42 -5.41 138.36 -7.80
C GLN A 42 -5.98 139.17 -6.63
N PHE A 43 -6.16 140.49 -6.78
CA PHE A 43 -6.87 141.31 -5.80
C PHE A 43 -8.33 140.87 -5.63
N VAL A 44 -9.07 140.66 -6.73
CA VAL A 44 -10.45 140.16 -6.67
C VAL A 44 -10.52 138.80 -5.97
N ARG A 45 -9.59 137.88 -6.29
CA ARG A 45 -9.49 136.59 -5.58
C ARG A 45 -9.20 136.79 -4.09
N ALA A 46 -8.30 137.70 -3.72
CA ALA A 46 -7.97 137.99 -2.32
C ALA A 46 -9.15 138.58 -1.53
N VAL A 47 -9.95 139.49 -2.12
CA VAL A 47 -11.14 140.03 -1.44
C VAL A 47 -12.24 138.98 -1.29
N LEU A 48 -12.36 138.00 -2.20
CA LEU A 48 -13.37 136.93 -2.11
C LEU A 48 -12.94 135.76 -1.19
N PHE A 49 -11.73 135.25 -1.31
CA PHE A 49 -11.29 134.02 -0.60
C PHE A 49 -10.29 134.27 0.54
N GLY A 50 -9.54 135.37 0.49
CA GLY A 50 -8.63 135.81 1.56
C GLY A 50 -7.18 135.99 1.11
N PHE A 51 -6.37 136.53 2.03
CA PHE A 51 -4.94 136.72 1.84
C PHE A 51 -4.16 135.45 2.24
N SER A 52 -4.07 134.49 1.33
CA SER A 52 -3.22 133.30 1.52
C SER A 52 -1.74 133.67 1.61
N ALA A 53 -0.93 132.85 2.31
CA ALA A 53 0.50 133.12 2.52
C ALA A 53 1.27 133.38 1.21
N ASP A 54 0.96 132.64 0.14
CA ASP A 54 1.54 132.83 -1.19
C ASP A 54 1.15 134.18 -1.83
N ARG A 55 -0.10 134.64 -1.66
CA ARG A 55 -0.51 135.99 -2.11
C ARG A 55 0.17 137.09 -1.32
N VAL A 56 0.36 136.89 -0.01
CA VAL A 56 1.11 137.81 0.85
C VAL A 56 2.55 137.91 0.35
N ASP A 57 3.22 136.78 0.13
CA ASP A 57 4.61 136.72 -0.32
C ASP A 57 4.83 137.44 -1.68
N ARG A 58 3.94 137.17 -2.65
CA ARG A 58 4.09 137.68 -4.03
C ARG A 58 3.60 139.11 -4.25
N PHE A 59 2.54 139.55 -3.56
CA PHE A 59 1.86 140.82 -3.86
C PHE A 59 1.88 141.84 -2.72
N ILE A 60 2.43 141.49 -1.54
CA ILE A 60 2.34 142.37 -0.35
C ILE A 60 3.72 142.59 0.31
N THR A 61 4.62 141.60 0.35
CA THR A 61 5.96 141.72 0.95
C THR A 61 7.00 142.39 0.04
N GLY A 62 6.76 143.65 -0.31
CA GLY A 62 7.77 144.56 -0.86
C GLY A 62 8.49 145.38 0.22
N PRO A 63 9.74 145.84 -0.01
CA PRO A 63 10.52 146.60 0.98
C PRO A 63 9.95 147.99 1.34
N LEU A 64 8.88 148.44 0.68
CA LEU A 64 8.24 149.76 0.85
C LEU A 64 7.08 149.77 1.88
N ARG A 65 6.84 148.66 2.59
CA ARG A 65 5.69 148.44 3.51
C ARG A 65 5.39 149.55 4.52
N ARG A 66 6.39 150.35 4.93
CA ARG A 66 6.26 151.29 6.07
C ARG A 66 5.60 152.64 5.74
N SER A 67 5.26 152.92 4.48
CA SER A 67 4.77 154.24 4.07
C SER A 67 3.52 154.22 3.17
N ARG A 68 2.85 153.07 2.98
CA ARG A 68 1.71 152.95 2.04
C ARG A 68 0.53 152.20 2.66
N GLY A 69 -0.53 152.97 2.97
CA GLY A 69 -1.92 152.49 3.08
C GLY A 69 -2.24 151.40 4.11
N ARG A 70 -3.47 150.88 4.02
CA ARG A 70 -3.85 149.56 4.57
C ARG A 70 -3.95 148.58 3.41
N VAL A 71 -3.37 147.40 3.57
CA VAL A 71 -3.40 146.34 2.55
C VAL A 71 -4.83 145.84 2.37
N GLY A 72 -5.31 145.80 1.13
CA GLY A 72 -6.64 145.35 0.77
C GLY A 72 -7.49 146.44 0.10
N GLY A 73 -8.80 146.37 0.31
CA GLY A 73 -9.77 147.25 -0.34
C GLY A 73 -11.17 146.63 -0.37
N SER A 74 -11.98 146.96 -1.37
CA SER A 74 -13.36 146.49 -1.48
C SER A 74 -13.86 146.20 -2.89
N LEU A 75 -14.89 145.36 -2.95
CA LEU A 75 -15.68 145.06 -4.15
C LEU A 75 -17.13 145.48 -3.92
N ARG A 76 -17.72 146.14 -4.92
CA ARG A 76 -19.18 146.30 -5.04
C ARG A 76 -19.74 145.16 -5.87
N LEU A 77 -20.71 144.44 -5.32
CA LEU A 77 -21.42 143.34 -5.95
C LEU A 77 -22.88 143.69 -6.18
N SER A 78 -23.39 143.34 -7.34
CA SER A 78 -24.81 143.37 -7.67
C SER A 78 -25.33 141.93 -7.78
N THR A 79 -26.42 141.62 -7.06
CA THR A 79 -27.07 140.29 -7.07
C THR A 79 -28.60 140.43 -7.14
N HIS A 80 -29.30 139.32 -7.31
CA HIS A 80 -30.77 139.30 -7.28
C HIS A 80 -31.35 139.68 -5.90
N GLU A 81 -30.55 139.62 -4.82
CA GLU A 81 -30.95 140.02 -3.47
C GLU A 81 -30.69 141.51 -3.17
N GLY A 82 -29.98 142.23 -4.05
CA GLY A 82 -29.57 143.61 -3.85
C GLY A 82 -28.08 143.85 -4.06
N GLU A 83 -27.62 145.05 -3.64
CA GLU A 83 -26.21 145.44 -3.71
C GLU A 83 -25.48 145.23 -2.38
N PHE A 84 -24.30 144.64 -2.47
CA PHE A 84 -23.42 144.35 -1.34
C PHE A 84 -22.04 144.95 -1.58
N HIS A 85 -21.45 145.49 -0.52
CA HIS A 85 -20.09 145.99 -0.50
C HIS A 85 -19.26 145.09 0.42
N ILE A 86 -18.33 144.34 -0.17
CA ILE A 86 -17.38 143.48 0.54
C ILE A 86 -16.08 144.25 0.67
N ALA A 87 -15.68 144.60 1.89
CA ALA A 87 -14.35 145.12 2.18
C ALA A 87 -13.53 144.07 2.91
N ARG A 88 -12.26 143.90 2.53
CA ARG A 88 -11.34 142.96 3.17
C ARG A 88 -9.96 143.60 3.32
N PHE A 89 -9.46 143.64 4.54
CA PHE A 89 -8.18 144.25 4.88
C PHE A 89 -7.23 143.28 5.58
N GLY A 90 -5.96 143.32 5.20
CA GLY A 90 -4.89 142.60 5.88
C GLY A 90 -4.51 143.30 7.19
N ASN A 91 -4.29 142.52 8.25
CA ASN A 91 -3.89 143.05 9.56
C ASN A 91 -2.38 143.40 9.59
N GLU A 92 -1.96 144.30 10.49
CA GLU A 92 -0.61 144.92 10.50
C GLU A 92 0.57 143.93 10.62
N LEU A 93 0.32 142.70 11.06
CA LEU A 93 1.33 141.65 11.18
C LEU A 93 1.39 140.68 9.99
N LEU A 94 0.31 140.51 9.22
CA LEU A 94 0.18 139.52 8.12
C LEU A 94 0.69 138.10 8.45
N ASN A 95 0.67 137.72 9.73
CA ASN A 95 1.03 136.40 10.21
C ASN A 95 -0.21 135.49 10.23
N SER A 96 -0.04 134.21 9.92
CA SER A 96 -1.12 133.22 9.72
C SER A 96 -2.04 132.96 10.93
N GLU A 97 -1.77 133.55 12.09
CA GLU A 97 -2.57 133.41 13.31
C GLU A 97 -3.58 134.56 13.52
N SER A 98 -3.55 135.60 12.67
CA SER A 98 -4.50 136.72 12.71
C SER A 98 -5.44 136.66 11.49
N PRO A 99 -6.76 136.51 11.65
CA PRO A 99 -7.68 136.55 10.52
C PRO A 99 -7.69 137.93 9.83
N ASP A 100 -7.99 137.94 8.54
CA ASP A 100 -8.20 139.16 7.79
C ASP A 100 -9.52 139.85 8.16
N GLU A 101 -9.55 141.18 8.11
CA GLU A 101 -10.73 141.94 8.50
C GLU A 101 -11.74 141.96 7.34
N LEU A 102 -12.58 140.92 7.27
CA LEU A 102 -13.73 140.85 6.37
C LEU A 102 -14.92 141.65 6.92
N ARG A 103 -15.41 142.61 6.15
CA ARG A 103 -16.65 143.36 6.41
C ARG A 103 -17.57 143.27 5.20
N VAL A 104 -18.78 142.75 5.39
CA VAL A 104 -19.84 142.77 4.37
C VAL A 104 -20.90 143.79 4.81
N THR A 105 -21.22 144.74 3.94
CA THR A 105 -22.23 145.78 4.20
C THR A 105 -23.23 145.86 3.06
N THR A 106 -24.50 146.06 3.39
CA THR A 106 -25.56 146.37 2.40
C THR A 106 -25.56 147.85 2.04
N LEU A 107 -26.31 148.24 1.00
CA LEU A 107 -26.44 149.63 0.56
C LEU A 107 -26.91 150.58 1.69
N ASP A 108 -27.76 150.09 2.60
CA ASP A 108 -28.29 150.83 3.76
C ASP A 108 -27.27 151.01 4.91
N GLY A 109 -26.01 150.60 4.70
CA GLY A 109 -24.94 150.65 5.70
C GLY A 109 -25.03 149.57 6.79
N ALA A 110 -26.04 148.70 6.77
CA ALA A 110 -26.18 147.61 7.72
C ALA A 110 -25.08 146.55 7.51
N ARG A 111 -24.44 146.13 8.60
CA ARG A 111 -23.41 145.07 8.60
C ARG A 111 -24.08 143.71 8.44
N ALA A 112 -23.73 143.01 7.36
CA ALA A 112 -24.10 141.63 7.12
C ALA A 112 -23.05 140.69 7.74
N GLY A 113 -23.49 139.54 8.27
CA GLY A 113 -22.58 138.54 8.84
C GLY A 113 -21.67 137.91 7.77
N THR A 114 -20.48 137.47 8.16
CA THR A 114 -19.45 136.92 7.24
C THR A 114 -19.94 135.74 6.41
N TYR A 115 -20.81 134.89 6.97
CA TYR A 115 -21.48 133.77 6.27
C TYR A 115 -22.25 134.18 5.00
N ARG A 116 -22.65 135.45 4.87
CA ARG A 116 -23.31 135.95 3.64
C ARG A 116 -22.38 135.86 2.42
N LEU A 117 -21.07 135.93 2.60
CA LEU A 117 -20.11 135.78 1.51
C LEU A 117 -20.16 134.37 0.89
N GLU A 118 -20.24 133.34 1.72
CA GLU A 118 -20.35 131.94 1.29
C GLU A 118 -21.65 131.69 0.50
N GLY A 119 -22.75 132.32 0.94
CA GLY A 119 -24.02 132.32 0.22
C GLY A 119 -23.95 133.05 -1.14
N LEU A 120 -23.33 134.23 -1.18
CA LEU A 120 -23.12 134.99 -2.43
C LEU A 120 -22.23 134.24 -3.43
N LEU A 121 -21.28 133.44 -2.94
CA LEU A 121 -20.44 132.52 -3.73
C LEU A 121 -21.13 131.18 -4.07
N SER A 122 -22.33 130.92 -3.54
CA SER A 122 -23.13 129.72 -3.81
C SER A 122 -22.39 128.39 -3.54
N GLY A 123 -21.48 128.38 -2.55
CA GLY A 123 -20.66 127.20 -2.22
C GLY A 123 -19.50 126.90 -3.18
N VAL A 124 -19.16 127.81 -4.10
CA VAL A 124 -17.97 127.69 -4.94
C VAL A 124 -16.72 127.94 -4.09
N ASP A 125 -15.81 126.97 -4.02
CA ASP A 125 -14.53 127.11 -3.35
C ASP A 125 -13.49 127.88 -4.19
N GLU A 126 -12.37 128.24 -3.55
CA GLU A 126 -11.30 129.00 -4.18
C GLU A 126 -10.67 128.29 -5.38
N ALA A 127 -10.55 126.96 -5.32
CA ALA A 127 -9.93 126.15 -6.37
C ALA A 127 -10.82 126.06 -7.62
N VAL A 128 -12.12 125.89 -7.44
CA VAL A 128 -13.10 125.94 -8.53
C VAL A 128 -13.19 127.36 -9.11
N PHE A 129 -13.18 128.40 -8.27
CA PHE A 129 -13.16 129.78 -8.76
C PHE A 129 -11.92 130.07 -9.62
N GLN A 130 -10.73 129.67 -9.17
CA GLN A 130 -9.49 129.83 -9.92
C GLN A 130 -9.50 129.07 -11.26
N ASN A 131 -9.91 127.80 -11.25
CA ASN A 131 -9.77 126.92 -12.41
C ASN A 131 -10.91 127.05 -13.45
N VAL A 132 -12.07 127.59 -13.06
CA VAL A 132 -13.27 127.66 -13.93
C VAL A 132 -13.69 129.10 -14.24
N PHE A 133 -13.69 129.99 -13.25
CA PHE A 133 -14.28 131.34 -13.40
C PHE A 133 -13.23 132.44 -13.61
N ALA A 134 -11.99 132.25 -13.16
CA ALA A 134 -10.92 133.24 -13.23
C ALA A 134 -9.66 132.69 -13.91
N ILE A 135 -9.81 132.11 -15.11
CA ILE A 135 -8.73 131.44 -15.85
C ILE A 135 -7.62 132.43 -16.26
N GLY A 136 -6.39 132.20 -15.77
CA GLY A 136 -5.17 132.89 -16.21
C GLY A 136 -4.29 132.01 -17.10
N LEU A 137 -3.13 132.54 -17.51
CA LEU A 137 -2.22 131.86 -18.44
C LEU A 137 -1.58 130.61 -17.81
N ASP A 138 -1.23 130.67 -16.53
CA ASP A 138 -0.61 129.57 -15.79
C ASP A 138 -1.63 128.45 -15.54
N GLU A 139 -2.89 128.81 -15.22
CA GLU A 139 -3.98 127.85 -15.05
C GLU A 139 -4.30 127.05 -16.33
N ILE A 140 -4.22 127.69 -17.51
CA ILE A 140 -4.37 127.00 -18.82
C ILE A 140 -3.30 125.92 -19.01
N GLN A 141 -2.07 126.16 -18.55
CA GLN A 141 -0.99 125.16 -18.64
C GLN A 141 -1.19 124.03 -17.62
N GLN A 142 -1.61 124.35 -16.39
CA GLN A 142 -1.85 123.35 -15.33
C GLN A 142 -3.06 122.45 -15.58
N LEU A 143 -4.05 122.90 -16.36
CA LEU A 143 -5.16 122.07 -16.84
C LEU A 143 -4.70 120.80 -17.59
N SER A 144 -3.48 120.78 -18.13
CA SER A 144 -2.89 119.60 -18.78
C SER A 144 -2.37 118.52 -17.81
N THR A 145 -2.05 118.87 -16.56
CA THR A 145 -1.52 117.95 -15.54
C THR A 145 -2.54 117.55 -14.47
N LEU A 146 -3.69 118.22 -14.42
CA LEU A 146 -4.77 118.01 -13.44
C LEU A 146 -5.63 116.73 -13.67
N SER A 147 -5.13 115.75 -14.44
CA SER A 147 -5.83 114.50 -14.81
C SER A 147 -6.28 113.64 -13.62
N ASP A 148 -5.67 113.83 -12.45
CA ASP A 148 -5.93 113.04 -11.24
C ASP A 148 -7.09 113.59 -10.37
N THR A 149 -7.72 114.70 -10.78
CA THR A 149 -8.86 115.29 -10.05
C THR A 149 -10.22 114.83 -10.57
N GLN A 150 -11.20 114.69 -9.66
CA GLN A 150 -12.59 114.37 -10.03
C GLN A 150 -13.21 115.42 -10.96
N ALA A 151 -12.74 116.68 -10.89
CA ALA A 151 -13.16 117.75 -11.80
C ALA A 151 -12.73 117.51 -13.26
N ALA A 152 -11.49 117.06 -13.49
CA ALA A 152 -11.02 116.70 -14.83
C ALA A 152 -11.80 115.49 -15.39
N GLN A 153 -12.11 114.51 -14.55
CA GLN A 153 -12.94 113.35 -14.92
C GLN A 153 -14.38 113.78 -15.25
N PHE A 154 -14.97 114.70 -14.48
CA PHE A 154 -16.29 115.25 -14.74
C PHE A 154 -16.34 116.01 -16.07
N LEU A 155 -15.36 116.88 -16.34
CA LEU A 155 -15.24 117.60 -17.61
C LEU A 155 -15.04 116.65 -18.81
N TYR A 156 -14.25 115.58 -18.67
CA TYR A 156 -14.08 114.58 -19.73
C TYR A 156 -15.35 113.75 -19.98
N SER A 157 -16.13 113.47 -18.93
CA SER A 157 -17.42 112.77 -19.04
C SER A 157 -18.50 113.65 -19.70
N LEU A 158 -18.44 114.97 -19.52
CA LEU A 158 -19.30 115.93 -20.20
C LEU A 158 -18.89 116.15 -21.67
N SER A 159 -17.58 116.16 -21.99
CA SER A 159 -17.10 116.41 -23.35
C SER A 159 -17.23 115.22 -24.30
N THR A 160 -17.22 113.98 -23.78
CA THR A 160 -17.34 112.76 -24.60
C THR A 160 -18.78 112.35 -24.93
N GLY A 161 -19.77 113.00 -24.32
CA GLY A 161 -21.20 112.71 -24.52
C GLY A 161 -21.66 111.49 -23.72
N ALA A 162 -22.82 111.61 -23.07
CA ALA A 162 -23.28 110.69 -22.02
C ALA A 162 -23.62 109.24 -22.45
N ASP A 163 -23.43 108.87 -23.72
CA ASP A 163 -24.09 107.70 -24.33
C ASP A 163 -23.19 106.46 -24.56
N ARG A 164 -21.85 106.58 -24.56
CA ARG A 164 -20.98 105.43 -24.91
C ARG A 164 -19.71 105.29 -24.05
N VAL A 165 -19.82 104.41 -23.06
CA VAL A 165 -18.74 103.68 -22.35
C VAL A 165 -17.44 104.48 -22.11
N SER A 166 -17.32 105.01 -20.89
CA SER A 166 -16.08 105.57 -20.34
C SER A 166 -14.88 104.65 -20.57
N LEU A 167 -13.93 105.09 -21.42
CA LEU A 167 -12.68 104.39 -21.68
C LEU A 167 -11.84 104.21 -20.41
N VAL A 168 -11.98 105.14 -19.46
CA VAL A 168 -11.33 105.11 -18.14
C VAL A 168 -11.86 103.94 -17.30
N ASP A 169 -13.16 103.67 -17.34
CA ASP A 169 -13.75 102.53 -16.64
C ASP A 169 -13.31 101.19 -17.24
N VAL A 170 -13.22 101.10 -18.57
CA VAL A 170 -12.69 99.90 -19.25
C VAL A 170 -11.22 99.66 -18.88
N MET A 171 -10.40 100.72 -18.89
CA MET A 171 -8.99 100.65 -18.45
C MET A 171 -8.86 100.23 -16.98
N ARG A 172 -9.73 100.74 -16.10
CA ARG A 172 -9.77 100.37 -14.67
C ARG A 172 -10.18 98.91 -14.49
N GLN A 173 -11.22 98.44 -15.19
CA GLN A 173 -11.66 97.05 -15.15
C GLN A 173 -10.59 96.08 -15.69
N LEU A 174 -9.90 96.45 -16.78
CA LEU A 174 -8.79 95.64 -17.32
C LEU A 174 -7.61 95.53 -16.36
N ARG A 175 -7.22 96.63 -15.68
CA ARG A 175 -6.16 96.62 -14.66
C ARG A 175 -6.55 95.74 -13.47
N ALA A 176 -7.75 95.91 -12.91
CA ALA A 176 -8.26 95.10 -11.81
C ALA A 176 -8.40 93.61 -12.20
N GLY A 177 -8.83 93.33 -13.42
CA GLY A 177 -8.90 91.96 -13.98
C GLY A 177 -7.52 91.32 -14.10
N ARG A 178 -6.51 92.07 -14.56
CA ARG A 178 -5.12 91.61 -14.64
C ARG A 178 -4.54 91.30 -13.26
N GLU A 179 -4.69 92.20 -12.29
CA GLU A 179 -4.24 91.97 -10.92
C GLU A 179 -4.95 90.77 -10.27
N ARG A 180 -6.25 90.59 -10.51
CA ARG A 180 -6.97 89.41 -9.98
C ARG A 180 -6.47 88.09 -10.59
N LEU A 181 -6.19 88.06 -11.89
CA LEU A 181 -5.79 86.84 -12.60
C LEU A 181 -4.31 86.50 -12.39
N VAL A 182 -3.42 87.46 -12.61
CA VAL A 182 -1.95 87.28 -12.58
C VAL A 182 -1.38 87.55 -11.19
N GLY A 183 -1.96 88.51 -10.48
CA GLY A 183 -1.42 89.04 -9.22
C GLY A 183 -0.75 90.40 -9.40
N ASN A 184 -0.23 90.90 -8.29
CA ASN A 184 0.71 92.02 -8.21
C ASN A 184 1.92 91.59 -7.35
N GLU A 185 2.92 92.46 -7.17
CA GLU A 185 4.20 92.09 -6.52
C GLU A 185 4.04 91.52 -5.09
N GLN A 186 2.92 91.83 -4.43
CA GLN A 186 2.64 91.44 -3.05
C GLN A 186 1.63 90.28 -2.93
N GLN A 187 0.86 89.97 -3.97
CA GLN A 187 -0.25 89.01 -3.88
C GLN A 187 -0.40 88.15 -5.15
N ALA A 188 -0.28 86.83 -4.98
CA ALA A 188 -0.37 85.87 -6.07
C ALA A 188 -1.82 85.74 -6.61
N GLY A 189 -1.99 85.99 -7.91
CA GLY A 189 -3.28 85.94 -8.58
C GLY A 189 -3.87 84.54 -8.70
N VAL A 190 -5.13 84.48 -9.16
CA VAL A 190 -5.90 83.23 -9.29
C VAL A 190 -5.20 82.19 -10.17
N LEU A 191 -4.48 82.62 -11.22
CA LEU A 191 -3.74 81.70 -12.10
C LEU A 191 -2.59 81.01 -11.37
N CYS A 192 -1.81 81.73 -10.55
CA CYS A 192 -0.73 81.15 -9.76
C CYS A 192 -1.28 80.10 -8.78
N GLN A 193 -2.38 80.43 -8.08
CA GLN A 193 -3.06 79.49 -7.17
C GLN A 193 -3.61 78.25 -7.90
N MET A 194 -4.06 78.40 -9.15
CA MET A 194 -4.49 77.29 -10.01
C MET A 194 -3.30 76.41 -10.45
N PHE A 195 -2.16 77.00 -10.81
CA PHE A 195 -0.93 76.26 -11.11
C PHE A 195 -0.40 75.52 -9.88
N ASP A 196 -0.40 76.13 -8.69
CA ASP A 196 -0.01 75.47 -7.45
C ASP A 196 -0.94 74.30 -7.10
N ARG A 197 -2.26 74.47 -7.28
CA ARG A 197 -3.22 73.35 -7.16
C ARG A 197 -2.93 72.25 -8.17
N ARG A 198 -2.73 72.59 -9.46
CA ARG A 198 -2.39 71.61 -10.51
C ARG A 198 -1.12 70.84 -10.15
N ASN A 199 -0.06 71.52 -9.73
CA ASN A 199 1.22 70.90 -9.35
C ASN A 199 1.08 70.02 -8.10
N LYS A 200 0.29 70.46 -7.11
CA LYS A 200 -0.05 69.67 -5.91
C LYS A 200 -0.82 68.39 -6.26
N TYR A 201 -1.79 68.47 -7.17
CA TYR A 201 -2.53 67.29 -7.63
C TYR A 201 -1.67 66.38 -8.51
N ALA A 202 -0.81 66.92 -9.38
CA ALA A 202 0.11 66.13 -10.18
C ALA A 202 1.05 65.28 -9.31
N ARG A 203 1.72 65.87 -8.31
CA ARG A 203 2.55 65.14 -7.32
C ARG A 203 1.75 64.10 -6.53
N LYS A 204 0.46 64.36 -6.28
CA LYS A 204 -0.41 63.41 -5.58
C LYS A 204 -0.86 62.24 -6.47
N ILE A 205 -1.03 62.46 -7.77
CA ILE A 205 -1.27 61.40 -8.76
C ILE A 205 -0.02 60.53 -8.91
N GLU A 206 1.15 61.14 -9.02
CA GLU A 206 2.45 60.47 -9.11
C GLU A 206 2.71 59.56 -7.89
N SER A 207 2.60 60.10 -6.67
CA SER A 207 2.73 59.29 -5.44
C SER A 207 1.65 58.21 -5.27
N LEU A 208 0.44 58.39 -5.82
CA LEU A 208 -0.58 57.34 -5.86
C LEU A 208 -0.27 56.27 -6.91
N ALA A 209 0.37 56.62 -8.04
CA ALA A 209 0.82 55.67 -9.04
C ALA A 209 1.93 54.76 -8.46
N ASP A 210 2.92 55.33 -7.77
CA ASP A 210 3.96 54.57 -7.07
C ASP A 210 3.37 53.61 -6.04
N GLN A 211 2.43 54.08 -5.21
CA GLN A 211 1.72 53.24 -4.24
C GLN A 211 0.89 52.12 -4.93
N THR A 212 0.30 52.41 -6.08
CA THR A 212 -0.45 51.42 -6.86
C THR A 212 0.47 50.34 -7.43
N GLN A 213 1.67 50.71 -7.89
CA GLN A 213 2.68 49.74 -8.34
C GLN A 213 3.19 48.88 -7.17
N GLN A 214 3.56 49.48 -6.04
CA GLN A 214 3.96 48.75 -4.83
C GLN A 214 2.87 47.79 -4.35
N TRP A 215 1.60 48.21 -4.39
CA TRP A 215 0.47 47.35 -4.05
C TRP A 215 0.30 46.20 -5.03
N ALA A 216 0.49 46.43 -6.34
CA ALA A 216 0.44 45.38 -7.35
C ALA A 216 1.57 44.35 -7.15
N GLU A 217 2.78 44.80 -6.84
CA GLU A 217 3.93 43.95 -6.51
C GLU A 217 3.65 43.12 -5.25
N LEU A 218 3.23 43.75 -4.15
CA LEU A 218 2.85 43.08 -2.89
C LEU A 218 1.72 42.07 -3.09
N LYS A 219 0.69 42.41 -3.88
CA LYS A 219 -0.41 41.49 -4.21
C LYS A 219 0.08 40.29 -5.04
N SER A 220 1.01 40.50 -5.96
CA SER A 220 1.63 39.41 -6.72
C SER A 220 2.49 38.49 -5.84
N ALA A 221 3.22 39.06 -4.88
CA ALA A 221 4.03 38.31 -3.92
C ALA A 221 3.15 37.52 -2.95
N SER A 222 2.10 38.13 -2.39
CA SER A 222 1.10 37.48 -1.55
C SER A 222 0.42 36.31 -2.27
N ARG A 223 0.07 36.47 -3.55
CA ARG A 223 -0.48 35.38 -4.37
C ARG A 223 0.51 34.22 -4.54
N LYS A 224 1.78 34.50 -4.88
CA LYS A 224 2.83 33.46 -5.01
C LYS A 224 3.04 32.70 -3.70
N LEU A 225 3.11 33.40 -2.58
CA LEU A 225 3.24 32.80 -1.25
C LEU A 225 2.01 31.94 -0.87
N GLY A 226 0.80 32.33 -1.29
CA GLY A 226 -0.41 31.51 -1.15
C GLY A 226 -0.35 30.22 -1.97
N GLU A 227 0.03 30.32 -3.25
CA GLU A 227 0.20 29.16 -4.14
C GLU A 227 1.31 28.21 -3.64
N GLU A 228 2.39 28.74 -3.04
CA GLU A 228 3.44 27.95 -2.38
C GLU A 228 2.95 27.29 -1.08
N ALA A 229 2.17 27.99 -0.26
CA ALA A 229 1.61 27.45 0.98
C ALA A 229 0.65 26.28 0.70
N GLU A 230 -0.30 26.44 -0.23
CA GLU A 230 -1.21 25.34 -0.64
C GLU A 230 -0.43 24.12 -1.15
N ARG A 231 0.62 24.34 -1.95
CA ARG A 231 1.50 23.26 -2.45
C ARG A 231 2.24 22.55 -1.32
N LEU A 232 2.70 23.28 -0.30
CA LEU A 232 3.35 22.71 0.88
C LEU A 232 2.37 21.93 1.76
N GLU A 233 1.13 22.41 1.94
CA GLU A 233 0.09 21.68 2.67
C GLU A 233 -0.32 20.38 1.96
N GLN A 234 -0.53 20.42 0.64
CA GLN A 234 -0.77 19.21 -0.16
C GLN A 234 0.39 18.21 -0.01
N ARG A 235 1.63 18.71 -0.02
CA ARG A 235 2.82 17.86 0.16
C ARG A 235 2.89 17.28 1.57
N ARG A 236 2.54 18.05 2.61
CA ARG A 236 2.43 17.58 3.99
C ARG A 236 1.43 16.44 4.10
N HIS A 237 0.21 16.60 3.56
CA HIS A 237 -0.81 15.56 3.60
C HIS A 237 -0.42 14.28 2.84
N GLN A 238 0.26 14.40 1.69
CA GLN A 238 0.85 13.24 0.99
C GLN A 238 1.88 12.51 1.86
N LEU A 239 2.74 13.24 2.57
CA LEU A 239 3.75 12.66 3.46
C LEU A 239 3.10 12.03 4.70
N GLU A 240 2.12 12.68 5.33
CA GLU A 240 1.34 12.13 6.45
C GLU A 240 0.59 10.83 6.06
N SER A 241 0.11 10.73 4.82
CA SER A 241 -0.48 9.48 4.31
C SER A 241 0.57 8.38 4.15
N LYS A 242 1.78 8.72 3.67
CA LYS A 242 2.88 7.76 3.54
C LYS A 242 3.39 7.29 4.89
N VAL A 243 3.56 8.21 5.85
CA VAL A 243 3.94 7.89 7.24
C VAL A 243 2.92 6.95 7.86
N ARG A 244 1.62 7.26 7.81
CA ARG A 244 0.56 6.36 8.31
C ARG A 244 0.60 4.97 7.64
N SER A 245 0.84 4.89 6.33
CA SER A 245 0.98 3.59 5.65
C SER A 245 2.22 2.80 6.13
N ALA A 246 3.33 3.48 6.40
CA ALA A 246 4.55 2.87 6.91
C ALA A 246 4.39 2.42 8.38
N GLU A 247 3.74 3.22 9.23
CA GLU A 247 3.40 2.86 10.61
C GLU A 247 2.51 1.62 10.67
N ILE A 248 1.48 1.55 9.82
CA ILE A 248 0.63 0.36 9.68
C ILE A 248 1.46 -0.85 9.23
N ALA A 249 2.33 -0.68 8.23
CA ALA A 249 3.21 -1.76 7.76
C ALA A 249 4.16 -2.26 8.86
N VAL A 250 4.81 -1.36 9.61
CA VAL A 250 5.67 -1.71 10.75
C VAL A 250 4.88 -2.42 11.85
N ARG A 251 3.66 -1.97 12.16
CA ARG A 251 2.78 -2.61 13.15
C ARG A 251 2.26 -3.98 12.69
N MET A 252 2.04 -4.19 11.39
CA MET A 252 1.64 -5.49 10.83
C MET A 252 2.81 -6.46 10.64
N ARG A 253 4.03 -5.96 10.44
CA ARG A 253 5.25 -6.75 10.19
C ARG A 253 5.40 -7.97 11.11
N PRO A 254 5.32 -7.89 12.46
CA PRO A 254 5.48 -9.07 13.32
C PRO A 254 4.35 -10.11 13.15
N LYS A 255 3.14 -9.68 12.78
CA LYS A 255 2.05 -10.62 12.42
C LYS A 255 2.30 -11.27 11.07
N TRP A 256 2.82 -10.52 10.11
CA TRP A 256 3.20 -11.04 8.79
C TRP A 256 4.36 -12.04 8.88
N GLU A 257 5.39 -11.75 9.68
CA GLU A 257 6.50 -12.67 9.94
C GLU A 257 6.02 -13.96 10.61
N LYS A 258 5.13 -13.88 11.62
CA LYS A 258 4.48 -15.07 12.19
C LYS A 258 3.66 -15.86 11.15
N ARG A 259 2.94 -15.18 10.25
CA ARG A 259 2.23 -15.84 9.14
C ARG A 259 3.18 -16.54 8.19
N GLN A 260 4.30 -15.92 7.83
CA GLN A 260 5.33 -16.53 6.96
C GLN A 260 6.00 -17.73 7.65
N GLN A 261 6.30 -17.64 8.94
CA GLN A 261 6.79 -18.77 9.73
C GLN A 261 5.78 -19.92 9.78
N ALA A 262 4.49 -19.63 9.96
CA ALA A 262 3.44 -20.65 9.94
C ALA A 262 3.28 -21.31 8.55
N ILE A 263 3.32 -20.52 7.47
CA ILE A 263 3.30 -21.05 6.09
C ILE A 263 4.52 -21.92 5.82
N ALA A 264 5.72 -21.47 6.23
CA ALA A 264 6.95 -22.25 6.10
C ALA A 264 6.91 -23.54 6.93
N ALA A 265 6.33 -23.51 8.14
CA ALA A 265 6.12 -24.71 8.95
C ALA A 265 5.12 -25.69 8.31
N ILE A 266 4.01 -25.20 7.75
CA ILE A 266 3.05 -26.03 7.00
C ILE A 266 3.72 -26.64 5.76
N ALA A 267 4.52 -25.87 5.02
CA ALA A 267 5.28 -26.38 3.87
C ALA A 267 6.35 -27.40 4.29
N ALA A 268 7.00 -27.23 5.44
CA ALA A 268 7.99 -28.15 5.98
C ALA A 268 7.37 -29.45 6.52
N LEU A 269 6.11 -29.43 6.97
CA LEU A 269 5.32 -30.64 7.26
C LEU A 269 4.98 -31.45 5.98
N GLY A 270 5.20 -30.86 4.80
CA GLY A 270 5.00 -31.50 3.51
C GLY A 270 3.54 -31.64 3.11
N THR A 271 3.28 -32.38 2.03
CA THR A 271 1.91 -32.79 1.69
C THR A 271 1.43 -33.83 2.69
N VAL A 272 0.54 -33.42 3.59
CA VAL A 272 -0.29 -34.35 4.35
C VAL A 272 -1.04 -35.21 3.34
N ARG A 273 -0.65 -36.48 3.19
CA ARG A 273 -1.42 -37.45 2.43
C ARG A 273 -2.79 -37.56 3.10
N ASP A 274 -3.86 -37.63 2.32
CA ASP A 274 -5.20 -37.86 2.86
C ASP A 274 -5.22 -39.19 3.64
N LEU A 275 -5.13 -39.07 4.96
CA LEU A 275 -5.20 -40.19 5.90
C LEU A 275 -6.67 -40.58 6.00
N PRO A 276 -7.08 -41.78 5.56
CA PRO A 276 -8.49 -42.16 5.56
C PRO A 276 -9.06 -42.11 6.98
N GLU A 277 -10.30 -41.62 7.09
CA GLU A 277 -10.99 -41.47 8.37
C GLU A 277 -10.99 -42.80 9.17
N GLY A 278 -10.72 -42.71 10.48
CA GLY A 278 -10.60 -43.87 11.35
C GLY A 278 -9.20 -44.51 11.43
N LEU A 279 -8.16 -43.95 10.82
CA LEU A 279 -6.79 -44.49 10.91
C LEU A 279 -6.24 -44.53 12.35
N LEU A 280 -6.59 -43.57 13.20
CA LEU A 280 -6.31 -43.60 14.65
C LEU A 280 -6.97 -44.81 15.33
N GLY A 281 -8.26 -45.04 15.10
CA GLY A 281 -8.97 -46.22 15.61
C GLY A 281 -8.41 -47.55 15.10
N ARG A 282 -7.85 -47.59 13.88
CA ARG A 282 -7.11 -48.76 13.38
C ARG A 282 -5.78 -48.98 14.11
N LEU A 283 -5.05 -47.93 14.46
CA LEU A 283 -3.83 -48.01 15.27
C LEU A 283 -4.14 -48.44 16.71
N GLU A 284 -5.15 -47.84 17.33
CA GLU A 284 -5.63 -48.20 18.67
C GLU A 284 -6.13 -49.65 18.73
N ALA A 285 -6.74 -50.16 17.66
CA ALA A 285 -7.13 -51.58 17.55
C ALA A 285 -5.96 -52.54 17.26
N ILE A 286 -4.79 -52.04 16.83
CA ILE A 286 -3.58 -52.87 16.64
C ILE A 286 -2.87 -53.12 17.97
N ALA A 287 -2.84 -52.15 18.90
CA ALA A 287 -2.22 -52.31 20.22
C ALA A 287 -2.72 -53.54 21.01
N PRO A 288 -4.04 -53.76 21.24
CA PRO A 288 -4.52 -54.95 21.95
C PRO A 288 -4.35 -56.23 21.13
N ARG A 289 -4.26 -56.15 19.80
CA ARG A 289 -3.95 -57.31 18.95
C ARG A 289 -2.49 -57.73 19.07
N ILE A 290 -1.56 -56.79 19.26
CA ILE A 290 -0.17 -57.09 19.57
C ILE A 290 -0.10 -57.74 20.95
N GLU A 291 -0.70 -57.13 21.97
CA GLU A 291 -0.73 -57.67 23.34
C GLU A 291 -1.35 -59.08 23.41
N GLN A 292 -2.44 -59.33 22.68
CA GLN A 292 -3.03 -60.66 22.56
C GLN A 292 -2.06 -61.66 21.92
N ARG A 293 -1.37 -61.27 20.83
CA ARG A 293 -0.42 -62.15 20.14
C ARG A 293 0.84 -62.42 20.97
N GLU A 294 1.27 -61.47 21.79
CA GLU A 294 2.37 -61.66 22.75
C GLU A 294 1.98 -62.65 23.84
N LYS A 295 0.77 -62.55 24.41
CA LYS A 295 0.23 -63.53 25.37
C LYS A 295 0.10 -64.93 24.75
N GLU A 296 -0.44 -65.04 23.54
CA GLU A 296 -0.48 -66.32 22.79
C GLU A 296 0.93 -66.89 22.58
N LEU A 297 1.94 -66.04 22.34
CA LEU A 297 3.34 -66.45 22.20
C LEU A 297 3.94 -66.93 23.53
N GLU A 298 3.62 -66.28 24.65
CA GLU A 298 4.05 -66.73 25.98
C GLU A 298 3.41 -68.06 26.37
N ASP A 299 2.11 -68.24 26.13
CA ASP A 299 1.42 -69.50 26.40
C ASP A 299 1.93 -70.65 25.52
N LEU A 300 2.23 -70.38 24.23
CA LEU A 300 2.88 -71.35 23.35
C LEU A 300 4.31 -71.68 23.79
N ARG A 301 5.08 -70.70 24.30
CA ARG A 301 6.42 -70.94 24.88
C ARG A 301 6.34 -71.77 26.15
N ARG A 302 5.43 -71.46 27.07
CA ARG A 302 5.16 -72.26 28.28
C ARG A 302 4.75 -73.68 27.91
N ARG A 303 3.88 -73.85 26.90
CA ARG A 303 3.43 -75.16 26.45
C ARG A 303 4.56 -75.96 25.79
N ARG A 304 5.45 -75.31 25.02
CA ARG A 304 6.69 -75.90 24.52
C ARG A 304 7.56 -76.37 25.69
N ASP A 305 7.83 -75.51 26.66
CA ASP A 305 8.75 -75.81 27.77
C ASP A 305 8.22 -76.94 28.68
N GLU A 306 6.89 -76.98 28.87
CA GLU A 306 6.22 -78.10 29.54
C GLU A 306 6.30 -79.40 28.74
N LEU A 307 6.07 -79.36 27.41
CA LEU A 307 6.24 -80.52 26.54
C LEU A 307 7.71 -81.00 26.46
N THR A 308 8.68 -80.08 26.51
CA THR A 308 10.11 -80.42 26.59
C THR A 308 10.43 -81.09 27.92
N ARG A 309 9.96 -80.57 29.06
CA ARG A 309 10.10 -81.23 30.36
C ARG A 309 9.45 -82.61 30.39
N GLN A 310 8.26 -82.75 29.79
CA GLN A 310 7.59 -84.05 29.68
C GLN A 310 8.37 -85.02 28.80
N ALA A 311 9.00 -84.54 27.71
CA ALA A 311 9.90 -85.36 26.89
C ALA A 311 11.18 -85.77 27.65
N ASP A 312 11.81 -84.85 28.39
CA ASP A 312 13.01 -85.11 29.21
C ASP A 312 12.71 -86.06 30.39
N GLN A 313 11.47 -86.06 30.91
CA GLN A 313 11.01 -86.97 31.96
C GLN A 313 10.64 -88.38 31.46
N ILE A 314 10.52 -88.60 30.14
CA ILE A 314 10.33 -89.94 29.60
C ILE A 314 11.71 -90.64 29.60
N PRO A 315 11.93 -91.70 30.40
CA PRO A 315 13.20 -92.39 30.43
C PRO A 315 13.38 -93.21 29.15
N VAL A 316 13.99 -92.60 28.13
CA VAL A 316 14.37 -93.27 26.88
C VAL A 316 15.42 -94.33 27.20
N ARG A 317 14.99 -95.57 27.42
CA ARG A 317 15.86 -96.73 27.54
C ARG A 317 16.62 -96.92 26.23
N GLU A 318 17.89 -96.51 26.17
CA GLU A 318 18.74 -96.61 24.97
C GLU A 318 18.71 -98.00 24.32
N SER A 319 18.54 -99.07 25.11
CA SER A 319 18.42 -100.43 24.62
C SER A 319 17.24 -100.64 23.68
N LEU A 320 16.10 -99.96 23.88
CA LEU A 320 14.97 -99.98 22.96
C LEU A 320 15.25 -99.10 21.72
N THR A 321 15.90 -97.95 21.88
CA THR A 321 16.23 -97.05 20.77
C THR A 321 17.22 -97.70 19.79
N ARG A 322 18.26 -98.39 20.28
CA ARG A 322 19.22 -99.15 19.46
C ARG A 322 18.57 -100.30 18.68
N HIS A 323 17.48 -100.87 19.20
CA HIS A 323 16.76 -101.98 18.57
C HIS A 323 15.47 -101.53 17.84
N ALA A 324 15.14 -100.24 17.82
CA ALA A 324 13.90 -99.72 17.24
C ALA A 324 13.70 -100.12 15.77
N ALA A 325 14.75 -100.06 14.95
CA ALA A 325 14.72 -100.51 13.56
C ALA A 325 14.46 -102.03 13.43
N ARG A 326 14.92 -102.83 14.39
CA ARG A 326 14.77 -104.29 14.41
C ARG A 326 13.40 -104.72 14.95
N ILE A 327 12.85 -103.97 15.90
CA ILE A 327 11.46 -104.08 16.37
C ILE A 327 10.48 -103.67 15.26
N GLY A 328 10.78 -102.60 14.53
CA GLY A 328 10.03 -102.20 13.32
C GLY A 328 10.00 -103.32 12.27
N ALA A 329 11.17 -103.86 11.90
CA ALA A 329 11.27 -104.97 10.97
C ALA A 329 10.49 -106.23 11.42
N LEU A 330 10.49 -106.56 12.72
CA LEU A 330 9.69 -107.66 13.27
C LEU A 330 8.17 -107.38 13.21
N ASN A 331 7.75 -106.14 13.43
CA ASN A 331 6.35 -105.75 13.33
C ASN A 331 5.85 -105.75 11.87
N ASP A 332 6.69 -105.38 10.90
CA ASP A 332 6.38 -105.52 9.47
C ASP A 332 6.33 -106.99 9.06
N GLN A 333 7.27 -107.81 9.56
CA GLN A 333 7.26 -109.27 9.36
C GLN A 333 6.04 -109.96 10.00
N ARG A 334 5.37 -109.37 10.99
CA ARG A 334 4.14 -109.93 11.58
C ARG A 334 3.03 -110.14 10.55
N LYS A 335 2.91 -109.24 9.55
CA LYS A 335 1.94 -109.40 8.45
C LYS A 335 2.31 -110.57 7.54
N TRP A 336 3.60 -110.75 7.29
CA TRP A 336 4.12 -111.86 6.49
C TRP A 336 3.97 -113.22 7.21
N ILE A 337 4.24 -113.27 8.52
CA ILE A 337 3.99 -114.44 9.37
C ILE A 337 2.50 -114.80 9.38
N GLY A 338 1.60 -113.83 9.52
CA GLY A 338 0.16 -114.08 9.40
C GLY A 338 -0.26 -114.63 8.03
N SER A 339 0.32 -114.10 6.94
CA SER A 339 0.08 -114.66 5.59
C SER A 339 0.67 -116.06 5.39
N LEU A 340 1.71 -116.42 6.15
CA LEU A 340 2.28 -117.77 6.15
C LEU A 340 1.38 -118.75 6.90
N ASP A 341 0.81 -118.38 8.06
CA ASP A 341 -0.17 -119.22 8.77
C ASP A 341 -1.43 -119.45 7.91
N ASP A 342 -1.97 -118.41 7.27
CA ASP A 342 -3.08 -118.53 6.31
C ASP A 342 -2.73 -119.44 5.12
N SER A 343 -1.47 -119.39 4.66
CA SER A 343 -0.99 -120.27 3.58
C SER A 343 -0.80 -121.71 4.07
N PHE A 344 -0.33 -121.90 5.30
CA PHE A 344 -0.15 -123.21 5.92
C PHE A 344 -1.50 -123.90 6.15
N LEU A 345 -2.50 -123.17 6.63
CA LEU A 345 -3.89 -123.62 6.76
C LEU A 345 -4.52 -124.01 5.41
N LYS A 346 -4.30 -123.21 4.37
CA LYS A 346 -4.75 -123.56 3.00
C LYS A 346 -4.06 -124.81 2.47
N LEU A 347 -2.75 -124.93 2.66
CA LEU A 347 -1.98 -126.10 2.24
C LEU A 347 -2.34 -127.36 3.05
N THR A 348 -2.66 -127.25 4.34
CA THR A 348 -3.16 -128.40 5.12
C THR A 348 -4.56 -128.80 4.67
N SER A 349 -5.47 -127.85 4.45
CA SER A 349 -6.80 -128.14 3.88
C SER A 349 -6.70 -128.75 2.47
N GLN A 350 -5.73 -128.35 1.65
CA GLN A 350 -5.49 -128.95 0.33
C GLN A 350 -4.84 -130.34 0.42
N ILE A 351 -4.01 -130.60 1.43
CA ILE A 351 -3.49 -131.94 1.70
C ILE A 351 -4.62 -132.84 2.20
N GLU A 352 -5.50 -132.39 3.10
CA GLU A 352 -6.67 -133.15 3.54
C GLU A 352 -7.66 -133.40 2.39
N GLU A 353 -7.89 -132.42 1.51
CA GLU A 353 -8.76 -132.55 0.33
C GLU A 353 -8.15 -133.50 -0.71
N THR A 354 -6.84 -133.45 -0.94
CA THR A 354 -6.16 -134.39 -1.86
C THR A 354 -5.91 -135.78 -1.25
N GLU A 355 -5.75 -135.91 0.06
CA GLU A 355 -5.76 -137.21 0.75
C GLU A 355 -7.17 -137.82 0.72
N PHE A 356 -8.23 -137.00 0.84
CA PHE A 356 -9.62 -137.44 0.69
C PHE A 356 -9.95 -137.85 -0.75
N GLU A 357 -9.52 -137.08 -1.76
CA GLU A 357 -9.63 -137.48 -3.17
C GLU A 357 -8.81 -138.75 -3.47
N MET A 358 -7.62 -138.89 -2.90
CA MET A 358 -6.78 -140.09 -3.07
C MET A 358 -7.37 -141.31 -2.33
N GLN A 359 -8.00 -141.13 -1.15
CA GLN A 359 -8.77 -142.18 -0.48
C GLN A 359 -10.01 -142.56 -1.28
N ALA A 360 -10.76 -141.57 -1.81
CA ALA A 360 -11.94 -141.82 -2.62
C ALA A 360 -11.60 -142.60 -3.91
N GLU A 361 -10.51 -142.29 -4.61
CA GLU A 361 -10.06 -143.08 -5.76
C GLU A 361 -9.36 -144.40 -5.35
N GLN A 362 -8.75 -144.51 -4.17
CA GLN A 362 -8.30 -145.81 -3.63
C GLN A 362 -9.48 -146.76 -3.32
N GLU A 363 -10.58 -146.24 -2.78
CA GLU A 363 -11.82 -147.02 -2.55
C GLU A 363 -12.54 -147.34 -3.87
N ARG A 364 -12.48 -146.45 -4.86
CA ARG A 364 -13.09 -146.65 -6.19
C ARG A 364 -12.33 -147.65 -7.07
N LEU A 365 -11.01 -147.77 -6.88
CA LEU A 365 -10.14 -148.68 -7.64
C LEU A 365 -9.78 -149.98 -6.90
N GLY A 366 -10.10 -150.10 -5.61
CA GLY A 366 -10.06 -151.37 -4.88
C GLY A 366 -8.65 -151.97 -4.66
N ILE A 367 -7.62 -151.12 -4.56
CA ILE A 367 -6.22 -151.57 -4.41
C ILE A 367 -5.77 -151.46 -2.95
N VAL A 368 -6.00 -152.54 -2.19
CA VAL A 368 -5.28 -152.81 -0.94
C VAL A 368 -4.12 -153.77 -1.23
N THR A 369 -2.96 -153.22 -1.55
CA THR A 369 -1.66 -153.92 -1.50
C THR A 369 -0.63 -152.93 -0.95
N ARG A 370 -0.38 -152.89 0.36
CA ARG A 370 0.48 -153.84 1.08
C ARG A 370 1.77 -154.14 0.31
N ASN A 371 2.89 -153.74 0.92
CA ASN A 371 4.18 -154.38 0.69
C ASN A 371 3.99 -155.90 0.74
N ASP A 372 4.51 -156.63 -0.25
CA ASP A 372 5.74 -157.37 0.03
C ASP A 372 6.45 -157.86 -1.24
N GLU A 373 7.75 -157.98 -1.10
CA GLU A 373 8.63 -158.65 -2.05
C GLU A 373 8.42 -160.18 -1.95
N SER A 374 8.21 -160.86 -3.07
CA SER A 374 8.76 -162.21 -3.32
C SER A 374 8.53 -162.65 -4.76
N GLY A 375 9.47 -163.42 -5.30
CA GLY A 375 9.51 -163.78 -6.73
C GLY A 375 8.89 -165.13 -7.07
N ALA A 376 8.87 -165.46 -8.37
CA ALA A 376 8.54 -166.78 -8.89
C ALA A 376 9.37 -167.14 -10.15
N SER A 377 9.55 -168.44 -10.40
CA SER A 377 10.26 -169.04 -11.55
C SER A 377 9.69 -170.45 -11.79
N LEU A 378 9.78 -171.10 -12.96
CA LEU A 378 10.78 -171.08 -14.05
C LEU A 378 10.11 -170.97 -15.44
N GLY A 379 10.83 -170.78 -16.56
CA GLY A 379 12.27 -170.60 -16.74
C GLY A 379 12.75 -170.78 -18.20
N ARG A 380 13.99 -170.34 -18.43
CA ARG A 380 15.01 -170.81 -19.39
C ARG A 380 14.74 -171.14 -20.88
N GLU A 381 13.58 -170.87 -21.44
CA GLU A 381 13.43 -170.77 -22.90
C GLU A 381 12.65 -169.52 -23.33
N ILE A 382 13.09 -168.63 -24.22
CA ILE A 382 14.39 -168.34 -24.87
C ILE A 382 14.41 -166.79 -25.00
N ILE A 383 14.90 -166.01 -24.02
CA ILE A 383 16.30 -165.53 -23.84
C ILE A 383 16.95 -164.81 -25.04
N THR A 384 16.36 -164.78 -26.25
CA THR A 384 16.93 -164.04 -27.41
C THR A 384 16.17 -162.77 -27.81
N ALA A 385 14.89 -162.62 -27.45
CA ALA A 385 14.06 -161.46 -27.82
C ALA A 385 14.17 -160.23 -26.89
N LEU A 386 14.76 -160.36 -25.70
CA LEU A 386 14.67 -159.37 -24.60
C LEU A 386 15.96 -158.58 -24.32
N ARG A 387 16.93 -158.56 -25.25
CA ARG A 387 18.28 -158.05 -24.98
C ARG A 387 18.37 -156.52 -24.87
N ASP A 388 17.56 -155.78 -25.63
CA ASP A 388 17.53 -154.32 -25.59
C ASP A 388 16.59 -153.73 -24.51
N PRO A 389 15.36 -154.24 -24.28
CA PRO A 389 14.52 -153.81 -23.15
C PRO A 389 15.24 -153.99 -21.80
N ALA A 390 16.02 -155.07 -21.64
CA ALA A 390 16.78 -155.33 -20.42
C ALA A 390 17.91 -154.28 -20.16
N ARG A 391 18.44 -153.62 -21.19
CA ARG A 391 19.45 -152.56 -21.03
C ARG A 391 18.83 -151.24 -20.55
N GLN A 392 17.67 -150.86 -21.08
CA GLN A 392 16.94 -149.68 -20.58
C GLN A 392 16.42 -149.90 -19.15
N LEU A 393 15.91 -151.11 -18.84
CA LEU A 393 15.49 -151.45 -17.48
C LEU A 393 16.67 -151.46 -16.48
N ARG A 394 17.88 -151.86 -16.90
CA ARG A 394 19.07 -151.77 -16.03
C ARG A 394 19.50 -150.34 -15.72
N ARG A 395 19.47 -149.44 -16.70
CA ARG A 395 19.83 -148.02 -16.51
C ARG A 395 18.85 -147.31 -15.56
N SER A 396 17.54 -147.45 -15.81
CA SER A 396 16.51 -146.89 -14.92
C SER A 396 16.57 -147.50 -13.51
N LYS A 397 16.88 -148.81 -13.37
CA LYS A 397 17.07 -149.44 -12.06
C LYS A 397 18.32 -148.92 -11.32
N GLN A 398 19.43 -148.60 -12.00
CA GLN A 398 20.57 -147.93 -11.36
C GLN A 398 20.23 -146.51 -10.91
N GLN A 399 19.58 -145.71 -11.76
CA GLN A 399 19.16 -144.35 -11.40
C GLN A 399 18.17 -144.34 -10.24
N LEU A 400 17.24 -145.30 -10.18
CA LEU A 400 16.32 -145.46 -9.06
C LEU A 400 17.06 -145.79 -7.75
N GLU A 401 18.05 -146.68 -7.77
CA GLU A 401 18.81 -147.04 -6.57
C GLU A 401 19.77 -145.92 -6.11
N GLU A 402 20.30 -145.11 -7.04
CA GLU A 402 21.07 -143.90 -6.70
C GLU A 402 20.16 -142.82 -6.08
N ALA A 403 18.99 -142.56 -6.68
CA ALA A 403 17.99 -141.63 -6.14
C ALA A 403 17.49 -142.08 -4.75
N LYS A 404 17.20 -143.38 -4.55
CA LYS A 404 16.84 -143.93 -3.23
C LYS A 404 17.95 -143.73 -2.20
N ARG A 405 19.22 -143.95 -2.57
CA ARG A 405 20.38 -143.75 -1.68
C ARG A 405 20.62 -142.28 -1.34
N GLN A 406 20.27 -141.35 -2.22
CA GLN A 406 20.31 -139.91 -1.92
C GLN A 406 19.15 -139.51 -1.01
N ALA A 407 17.92 -139.92 -1.35
CA ALA A 407 16.74 -139.68 -0.53
C ALA A 407 16.91 -140.23 0.89
N SER A 408 17.40 -141.47 1.05
CA SER A 408 17.61 -142.09 2.38
C SER A 408 18.65 -141.36 3.24
N LYS A 409 19.73 -140.85 2.62
CA LYS A 409 20.71 -139.99 3.30
C LYS A 409 20.06 -138.71 3.80
N TYR A 410 19.38 -137.96 2.93
CA TYR A 410 18.75 -136.70 3.32
C TYR A 410 17.61 -136.88 4.34
N THR A 411 16.84 -137.97 4.28
CA THR A 411 15.90 -138.30 5.37
C THR A 411 16.62 -138.58 6.68
N SER A 412 17.73 -139.33 6.68
CA SER A 412 18.49 -139.60 7.91
C SER A 412 19.14 -138.34 8.49
N GLU A 413 19.59 -137.40 7.65
CA GLU A 413 20.10 -136.09 8.09
C GLU A 413 18.96 -135.20 8.63
N ALA A 414 17.79 -135.21 8.00
CA ALA A 414 16.61 -134.48 8.46
C ALA A 414 16.05 -135.04 9.78
N GLU A 415 16.02 -136.37 9.96
CA GLU A 415 15.65 -137.01 11.22
C GLU A 415 16.68 -136.76 12.32
N ARG A 416 17.98 -136.81 11.99
CA ARG A 416 19.03 -136.43 12.92
C ARG A 416 18.88 -134.97 13.37
N LEU A 417 18.72 -134.03 12.45
CA LEU A 417 18.48 -132.62 12.78
C LEU A 417 17.19 -132.43 13.58
N LYS A 418 16.10 -133.14 13.24
CA LYS A 418 14.86 -133.15 14.03
C LYS A 418 15.11 -133.66 15.45
N SER A 419 15.95 -134.67 15.63
CA SER A 419 16.33 -135.18 16.96
C SER A 419 17.26 -134.22 17.73
N GLU A 420 18.19 -133.54 17.06
CA GLU A 420 19.09 -132.54 17.66
C GLU A 420 18.28 -131.27 18.05
N ILE A 421 17.34 -130.83 17.22
CA ILE A 421 16.39 -129.73 17.51
C ILE A 421 15.45 -130.13 18.66
N ALA A 422 14.88 -131.34 18.64
CA ALA A 422 14.04 -131.84 19.73
C ALA A 422 14.84 -132.03 21.04
N GLN A 423 16.14 -132.34 20.97
CA GLN A 423 17.01 -132.40 22.15
C GLN A 423 17.39 -131.00 22.67
N LYS A 424 17.58 -130.02 21.78
CA LYS A 424 17.79 -128.60 22.14
C LYS A 424 16.54 -127.93 22.71
N LEU A 425 15.34 -128.35 22.28
CA LEU A 425 14.04 -127.85 22.78
C LEU A 425 13.50 -128.64 23.99
N GLY A 426 13.87 -129.93 24.11
CA GLY A 426 13.37 -130.84 25.13
C GLY A 426 14.25 -130.95 26.39
N LYS A 427 15.45 -130.36 26.39
CA LYS A 427 16.26 -130.18 27.61
C LYS A 427 16.05 -128.78 28.16
N GLU A 428 15.25 -128.74 29.23
CA GLU A 428 14.94 -127.60 30.10
C GLU A 428 14.10 -126.47 29.49
N VAL A 429 12.87 -126.37 30.00
CA VAL A 429 11.93 -125.24 29.84
C VAL A 429 12.03 -124.30 31.07
N GLU A 430 13.15 -124.33 31.80
CA GLU A 430 13.36 -123.61 33.07
C GLU A 430 14.02 -122.21 32.93
N TRP A 431 13.96 -121.59 31.75
CA TRP A 431 14.64 -120.31 31.47
C TRP A 431 13.84 -119.05 31.84
N LEU A 432 12.97 -119.12 32.86
CA LEU A 432 11.99 -118.08 33.18
C LEU A 432 12.15 -117.41 34.55
N ASP A 433 13.28 -117.61 35.23
CA ASP A 433 13.63 -116.83 36.43
C ASP A 433 14.65 -115.72 36.11
N PHE A 434 14.22 -114.47 36.28
CA PHE A 434 14.96 -113.28 35.89
C PHE A 434 15.92 -112.80 37.00
N LYS A 435 17.21 -112.62 36.65
CA LYS A 435 18.08 -111.55 37.17
C LYS A 435 19.37 -111.40 36.33
N GLU A 436 19.87 -110.17 36.30
CA GLU A 436 21.13 -109.70 35.67
C GLU A 436 21.15 -109.49 34.14
N GLY A 437 21.85 -108.42 33.74
CA GLY A 437 21.61 -107.67 32.49
C GLY A 437 22.19 -108.23 31.19
N ASN A 438 22.88 -109.38 31.23
CA ASN A 438 23.45 -110.02 30.03
C ASN A 438 22.61 -111.18 29.47
N ALA A 439 21.61 -111.67 30.21
CA ALA A 439 20.84 -112.87 29.83
C ALA A 439 20.08 -112.76 28.48
N VAL A 440 19.72 -111.54 28.06
CA VAL A 440 18.93 -111.32 26.82
C VAL A 440 19.79 -111.51 25.55
N ALA A 441 21.10 -111.23 25.61
CA ALA A 441 21.98 -111.41 24.46
C ALA A 441 22.18 -112.89 24.13
N ASP A 442 22.56 -113.68 25.13
CA ASP A 442 22.69 -115.15 25.03
C ASP A 442 21.38 -115.83 24.63
N ALA A 443 20.24 -115.36 25.14
CA ALA A 443 18.93 -115.88 24.75
C ALA A 443 18.64 -115.61 23.26
N VAL A 444 18.92 -114.39 22.76
CA VAL A 444 18.71 -114.03 21.35
C VAL A 444 19.67 -114.77 20.42
N GLU A 445 20.93 -115.01 20.82
CA GLU A 445 21.88 -115.79 20.02
C GLU A 445 21.50 -117.29 19.97
N LYS A 446 21.10 -117.88 21.12
CA LYS A 446 20.59 -119.26 21.17
C LYS A 446 19.32 -119.42 20.34
N VAL A 447 18.34 -118.52 20.45
CA VAL A 447 17.13 -118.51 19.62
C VAL A 447 17.48 -118.31 18.14
N GLY A 448 18.50 -117.50 17.82
CA GLY A 448 19.03 -117.36 16.46
C GLY A 448 19.57 -118.68 15.89
N SER A 449 20.34 -119.44 16.69
CA SER A 449 20.87 -120.75 16.28
C SER A 449 19.76 -121.79 16.06
N VAL A 450 18.74 -121.83 16.93
CA VAL A 450 17.59 -122.72 16.77
C VAL A 450 16.76 -122.32 15.53
N ALA A 451 16.59 -121.02 15.28
CA ALA A 451 15.91 -120.54 14.08
C ALA A 451 16.69 -120.85 12.78
N SER A 452 18.03 -120.85 12.80
CA SER A 452 18.82 -121.31 11.64
C SER A 452 18.73 -122.83 11.44
N ASP A 453 18.74 -123.61 12.52
CA ASP A 453 18.60 -125.07 12.44
C ASP A 453 17.21 -125.46 11.91
N VAL A 454 16.14 -124.79 12.37
CA VAL A 454 14.77 -124.99 11.86
C VAL A 454 14.65 -124.59 10.39
N ARG A 455 15.26 -123.47 9.95
CA ARG A 455 15.29 -123.12 8.51
C ARG A 455 16.00 -124.20 7.69
N ARG A 456 17.15 -124.68 8.14
CA ARG A 456 17.90 -125.75 7.49
C ARG A 456 17.11 -127.06 7.44
N GLN A 457 16.33 -127.36 8.48
CA GLN A 457 15.41 -128.51 8.50
C GLN A 457 14.28 -128.34 7.47
N VAL A 458 13.67 -127.16 7.35
CA VAL A 458 12.63 -126.89 6.34
C VAL A 458 13.19 -127.00 4.92
N GLU A 459 14.39 -126.47 4.67
CA GLU A 459 15.04 -126.51 3.37
C GLU A 459 15.44 -127.94 2.97
N LEU A 460 16.02 -128.73 3.89
CA LEU A 460 16.26 -130.16 3.70
C LEU A 460 14.96 -130.96 3.54
N GLY A 461 13.91 -130.60 4.28
CA GLY A 461 12.57 -131.19 4.12
C GLY A 461 12.03 -130.98 2.71
N ARG A 462 12.19 -129.77 2.16
CA ARG A 462 11.81 -129.44 0.78
C ARG A 462 12.58 -130.29 -0.24
N VAL A 463 13.90 -130.42 -0.07
CA VAL A 463 14.75 -131.28 -0.91
C VAL A 463 14.34 -132.75 -0.82
N VAL A 464 13.98 -133.24 0.37
CA VAL A 464 13.47 -134.61 0.57
C VAL A 464 12.13 -134.81 -0.16
N THR A 465 11.19 -133.86 -0.09
CA THR A 465 9.93 -133.95 -0.85
C THR A 465 10.16 -133.90 -2.37
N GLU A 466 11.10 -133.07 -2.84
CA GLU A 466 11.45 -132.96 -4.26
C GLU A 466 12.07 -134.27 -4.78
N LEU A 467 12.97 -134.89 -4.00
CA LEU A 467 13.55 -136.21 -4.31
C LEU A 467 12.53 -137.37 -4.21
N LYS A 468 11.54 -137.28 -3.31
CA LYS A 468 10.43 -138.25 -3.25
C LYS A 468 9.55 -138.16 -4.50
N GLY A 469 9.21 -136.95 -4.94
CA GLY A 469 8.49 -136.73 -6.20
C GLY A 469 9.25 -137.32 -7.41
N GLN A 470 10.56 -137.09 -7.50
CA GLN A 470 11.40 -137.70 -8.55
C GLN A 470 11.43 -139.24 -8.48
N LEU A 471 11.39 -139.83 -7.28
CA LEU A 471 11.28 -141.28 -7.11
C LEU A 471 9.90 -141.82 -7.53
N GLU A 472 8.82 -141.09 -7.28
CA GLU A 472 7.48 -141.43 -7.75
C GLU A 472 7.37 -141.34 -9.28
N GLU A 473 7.94 -140.29 -9.90
CA GLU A 473 8.02 -140.20 -11.37
C GLU A 473 8.85 -141.36 -11.97
N LEU A 474 10.03 -141.66 -11.40
CA LEU A 474 10.88 -142.76 -11.88
C LEU A 474 10.23 -144.14 -11.68
N THR A 475 9.45 -144.36 -10.61
CA THR A 475 8.70 -145.60 -10.41
C THR A 475 7.50 -145.71 -11.34
N LYS A 476 6.79 -144.60 -11.63
CA LYS A 476 5.73 -144.53 -12.64
C LYS A 476 6.26 -144.76 -14.05
N HIS A 477 7.43 -144.21 -14.38
CA HIS A 477 8.11 -144.48 -15.64
C HIS A 477 8.55 -145.95 -15.74
N ARG A 478 8.99 -146.56 -14.63
CA ARG A 478 9.25 -148.01 -14.55
C ARG A 478 7.99 -148.84 -14.78
N SER A 479 6.84 -148.47 -14.21
CA SER A 479 5.58 -149.21 -14.42
C SER A 479 5.11 -149.09 -15.87
N GLN A 480 5.15 -147.91 -16.49
CA GLN A 480 4.83 -147.72 -17.91
C GLN A 480 5.75 -148.50 -18.86
N LEU A 481 7.05 -148.59 -18.54
CA LEU A 481 8.00 -149.42 -19.29
C LEU A 481 7.77 -150.94 -19.11
N LEU A 482 7.15 -151.35 -18.01
CA LEU A 482 6.72 -152.74 -17.80
C LEU A 482 5.39 -153.01 -18.51
N GLU A 483 4.41 -152.12 -18.40
CA GLU A 483 3.11 -152.20 -19.09
C GLU A 483 3.28 -152.26 -20.62
N SER A 484 4.20 -151.49 -21.20
CA SER A 484 4.50 -151.54 -22.63
C SER A 484 5.18 -152.85 -23.10
N GLN A 485 5.55 -153.75 -22.17
CA GLN A 485 6.05 -155.09 -22.48
C GLN A 485 4.99 -156.19 -22.30
N PHE A 486 3.78 -155.87 -21.82
CA PHE A 486 2.65 -156.79 -21.81
C PHE A 486 1.85 -156.67 -23.11
N LEU A 487 1.51 -157.82 -23.71
CA LEU A 487 0.71 -157.88 -24.93
C LEU A 487 -0.70 -157.29 -24.68
N PRO A 488 -1.27 -156.54 -25.65
CA PRO A 488 -2.56 -155.89 -25.45
C PRO A 488 -3.69 -156.89 -25.22
N ARG A 489 -4.65 -156.49 -24.38
CA ARG A 489 -5.73 -157.32 -23.80
C ARG A 489 -6.47 -158.28 -24.74
N PRO A 490 -6.71 -158.01 -26.04
CA PRO A 490 -7.36 -158.98 -26.93
C PRO A 490 -6.59 -160.30 -27.11
N VAL A 491 -5.27 -160.32 -26.90
CA VAL A 491 -4.40 -161.49 -27.15
C VAL A 491 -4.39 -162.47 -25.96
N VAL A 492 -4.63 -161.98 -24.73
CA VAL A 492 -4.54 -162.77 -23.49
C VAL A 492 -5.86 -163.52 -23.16
N ILE A 493 -6.91 -163.36 -23.98
CA ILE A 493 -8.19 -164.08 -23.84
C ILE A 493 -8.28 -165.25 -24.87
N ALA A 494 -7.28 -165.40 -25.75
CA ALA A 494 -7.21 -166.42 -26.79
C ALA A 494 -6.07 -167.45 -26.58
N LEU A 495 -5.53 -167.51 -25.35
CA LEU A 495 -4.51 -168.42 -24.84
C LEU A 495 -4.90 -168.86 -23.43
#